data_AF-L7JSD7-F1
#
_entry.id   AF-L7JSD7-F1
#
_cell.length_a   1.000
_cell.length_b   1.000
_cell.length_c   1.000
_cell.angle_alpha   90.00
_cell.angle_beta   90.00
_cell.angle_gamma   90.00
#
_symmetry.space_group_name_H-M   'P 1'
#
loop_
_entity.id
_entity.type
_entity.pdbx_description
1 polymer ?
#
loop_
_entity_poly.entity_id
_entity_poly.type
_entity_poly.pdbx_seq_one_letter_code
_entity_poly.pdbx_strand_id
1 'polypeptide(L)'
;MFHPTYKRGCIVKHMLLFILSVVSESFKLQSAAIPDFFIGENQTKKLTLVEEPFADVFVLEFAGLNKDDIVAVPTKGGVIWELDEALGRLSYTDLKHGGLGQRFKIVKRPFGLYKIMNGGSGCVTLDFRTEDFRKTTCNDDDLKQFFRLIEMPTRGF
;
A
#
# COMPACT_ATOMS: atom_id res chain seq x y z
N MET A 1 28.01 52.16 -31.33
CA MET A 1 26.92 51.19 -31.62
C MET A 1 27.31 49.87 -30.96
N PHE A 2 26.47 49.40 -30.04
CA PHE A 2 26.49 48.11 -29.30
C PHE A 2 26.67 46.92 -30.28
N HIS A 3 27.17 45.71 -29.99
CA HIS A 3 27.46 44.92 -28.78
C HIS A 3 28.38 43.71 -29.19
N PRO A 4 28.87 42.90 -28.23
CA PRO A 4 29.96 41.91 -28.38
C PRO A 4 29.53 40.44 -28.66
N THR A 5 30.55 39.63 -28.98
CA THR A 5 30.76 38.15 -28.91
C THR A 5 29.65 37.21 -28.40
N TYR A 6 29.47 36.04 -29.04
CA TYR A 6 29.20 34.79 -28.30
C TYR A 6 29.63 33.50 -29.04
N LYS A 7 30.40 32.66 -28.34
CA LYS A 7 30.91 31.35 -28.75
C LYS A 7 29.76 30.33 -28.89
N ARG A 8 29.78 29.51 -29.94
CA ARG A 8 28.97 28.28 -30.03
C ARG A 8 29.48 27.25 -29.01
N GLY A 9 28.87 27.23 -27.83
CA GLY A 9 28.89 26.07 -26.96
C GLY A 9 27.85 25.06 -27.44
N CYS A 10 28.28 23.97 -28.06
CA CYS A 10 27.46 22.76 -28.17
C CYS A 10 27.32 22.19 -26.76
N ILE A 11 26.25 22.56 -26.06
CA ILE A 11 25.83 21.85 -24.86
C ILE A 11 25.27 20.50 -25.35
N VAL A 12 26.08 19.45 -25.16
CA VAL A 12 25.62 18.07 -25.22
C VAL A 12 24.43 17.97 -24.27
N LYS A 13 23.22 17.78 -24.81
CA LYS A 13 22.04 17.37 -24.04
C LYS A 13 22.39 16.07 -23.34
N HIS A 14 22.86 16.16 -22.11
CA HIS A 14 22.82 15.04 -21.17
C HIS A 14 21.34 14.79 -20.92
N MET A 15 20.76 13.88 -21.71
CA MET A 15 19.53 13.20 -21.36
C MET A 15 19.85 12.40 -20.10
N LEU A 16 19.71 13.04 -18.94
CA LEU A 16 19.67 12.35 -17.66
C LEU A 16 18.40 11.49 -17.70
N LEU A 17 18.55 10.25 -18.15
CA LEU A 17 17.59 9.19 -17.87
C LEU A 17 17.66 8.97 -16.36
N PHE A 18 16.78 9.64 -15.61
CA PHE A 18 16.50 9.25 -14.25
C PHE A 18 15.81 7.87 -14.33
N ILE A 19 16.61 6.82 -14.38
CA ILE A 19 16.16 5.50 -13.94
C ILE A 19 16.06 5.65 -12.42
N LEU A 20 14.97 6.25 -11.95
CA LEU A 20 14.58 6.11 -10.56
C LEU A 20 14.34 4.62 -10.39
N SER A 21 15.30 3.94 -9.75
CA SER A 21 15.06 2.63 -9.17
C SER A 21 13.78 2.75 -8.37
N VAL A 22 12.70 2.15 -8.87
CA VAL A 22 11.45 1.97 -8.13
C VAL A 22 11.78 0.96 -7.05
N VAL A 23 12.45 1.42 -6.00
CA VAL A 23 12.56 0.67 -4.76
C VAL A 23 11.16 0.76 -4.18
N SER A 24 10.30 -0.20 -4.54
CA SER A 24 9.03 -0.36 -3.84
C SER A 24 9.39 -0.74 -2.42
N GLU A 25 9.25 0.21 -1.50
CA GLU A 25 9.53 0.00 -0.09
C GLU A 25 8.56 -1.08 0.41
N SER A 26 9.12 -2.22 0.81
CA SER A 26 8.34 -3.32 1.36
C SER A 26 8.06 -3.07 2.84
N PHE A 27 6.86 -3.37 3.31
CA PHE A 27 6.46 -3.09 4.70
C PHE A 27 5.53 -4.17 5.26
N LYS A 28 5.46 -4.26 6.59
CA LYS A 28 4.39 -4.95 7.31
C LYS A 28 3.37 -3.94 7.81
N LEU A 29 2.13 -4.38 7.99
CA LEU A 29 1.05 -3.55 8.54
C LEU A 29 0.72 -4.01 9.96
N GLN A 30 1.07 -3.20 10.96
CA GLN A 30 0.71 -3.43 12.36
C GLN A 30 -0.62 -2.74 12.69
N SER A 31 -1.51 -3.42 13.41
CA SER A 31 -2.78 -2.84 13.87
C SER A 31 -2.53 -1.80 14.96
N ALA A 32 -3.14 -0.62 14.87
CA ALA A 32 -3.10 0.35 15.97
C ALA A 32 -4.05 -0.03 17.12
N ALA A 33 -5.11 -0.79 16.82
CA ALA A 33 -6.09 -1.23 17.81
C ALA A 33 -5.61 -2.45 18.62
N ILE A 34 -4.75 -3.28 18.04
CA ILE A 34 -4.09 -4.42 18.70
C ILE A 34 -2.59 -4.39 18.36
N PRO A 35 -1.76 -3.63 19.11
CA PRO A 35 -0.39 -3.30 18.73
C PRO A 35 0.54 -4.50 18.49
N ASP A 36 0.31 -5.64 19.12
CA ASP A 36 1.19 -6.81 18.98
C ASP A 36 0.90 -7.64 17.71
N PHE A 37 -0.13 -7.25 16.95
CA PHE A 37 -0.62 -8.01 15.81
C PHE A 37 -0.52 -7.24 14.49
N PHE A 38 -0.30 -8.00 13.43
CA PHE A 38 -0.05 -7.54 12.08
C PHE A 38 -1.06 -8.14 11.11
N ILE A 39 -1.26 -7.50 9.97
CA ILE A 39 -2.05 -8.08 8.88
C ILE A 39 -1.26 -9.25 8.28
N GLY A 40 -1.93 -10.38 8.16
CA GLY A 40 -1.40 -11.55 7.51
C GLY A 40 -2.49 -12.55 7.16
N GLU A 41 -2.12 -13.81 7.08
CA GLU A 41 -3.03 -14.90 6.75
C GLU A 41 -2.93 -16.01 7.78
N ASN A 42 -4.07 -16.51 8.23
CA ASN A 42 -4.09 -17.66 9.13
C ASN A 42 -3.99 -18.99 8.36
N GLN A 43 -4.01 -20.09 9.12
CA GLN A 43 -3.95 -21.46 8.57
C GLN A 43 -5.11 -21.81 7.62
N THR A 44 -6.24 -21.10 7.69
CA THR A 44 -7.40 -21.29 6.81
C THR A 44 -7.37 -20.40 5.56
N LYS A 45 -6.22 -19.79 5.25
CA LYS A 45 -6.04 -18.86 4.11
C LYS A 45 -6.92 -17.61 4.18
N LYS A 46 -7.20 -17.14 5.39
CA LYS A 46 -8.03 -15.96 5.62
C LYS A 46 -7.14 -14.78 6.01
N LEU A 47 -7.35 -13.65 5.33
CA LEU A 47 -6.76 -12.35 5.69
C LEU A 47 -7.26 -11.92 7.08
N THR A 48 -6.35 -11.81 8.04
CA THR A 48 -6.66 -11.53 9.45
C THR A 48 -5.46 -10.92 10.18
N LEU A 49 -5.55 -10.82 11.50
CA LEU A 49 -4.44 -10.45 12.37
C LEU A 49 -3.62 -11.67 12.81
N VAL A 50 -2.30 -11.54 12.77
CA VAL A 50 -1.33 -12.57 13.14
C VAL A 50 -0.15 -11.97 13.90
N GLU A 51 0.62 -12.80 14.59
CA GLU A 51 1.88 -12.36 15.21
C GLU A 51 2.93 -11.98 14.15
N GLU A 52 3.88 -11.13 14.52
CA GLU A 52 4.91 -10.59 13.61
C GLU A 52 5.65 -11.63 12.74
N PRO A 53 6.04 -12.82 13.24
CA PRO A 53 6.73 -13.83 12.44
C PRO A 53 5.89 -14.37 11.27
N PHE A 54 4.57 -14.29 11.37
CA PHE A 54 3.62 -14.74 10.36
C PHE A 54 3.02 -13.59 9.55
N ALA A 55 3.41 -12.35 9.85
CA ALA A 55 2.92 -11.15 9.18
C ALA A 55 3.29 -11.15 7.70
N ASP A 56 2.35 -10.70 6.87
CA ASP A 56 2.60 -10.55 5.45
C ASP A 56 3.44 -9.30 5.17
N VAL A 57 4.30 -9.42 4.16
CA VAL A 57 5.09 -8.30 3.64
C VAL A 57 4.38 -7.79 2.40
N PHE A 58 4.10 -6.51 2.39
CA PHE A 58 3.37 -5.82 1.34
C PHE A 58 4.31 -4.94 0.54
N VAL A 59 3.97 -4.73 -0.73
CA VAL A 59 4.55 -3.73 -1.61
C VAL A 59 3.42 -2.97 -2.29
N LEU A 60 3.67 -1.69 -2.60
CA LEU A 60 2.75 -0.90 -3.41
C LEU A 60 3.17 -0.99 -4.87
N GLU A 61 2.22 -1.36 -5.72
CA GLU A 61 2.36 -1.34 -7.16
C GLU A 61 1.46 -0.25 -7.75
N PHE A 62 2.01 0.57 -8.63
CA PHE A 62 1.25 1.64 -9.26
C PHE A 62 0.04 1.11 -10.04
N ALA A 63 -1.18 1.54 -9.69
CA ALA A 63 -2.42 1.08 -10.34
C ALA A 63 -2.79 1.86 -11.62
N GLY A 64 -1.90 2.73 -12.12
CA GLY A 64 -2.07 3.45 -13.39
C GLY A 64 -2.62 4.88 -13.28
N LEU A 65 -3.69 5.11 -12.52
CA LEU A 65 -4.37 6.42 -12.42
C LEU A 65 -4.67 6.80 -10.96
N ASN A 66 -4.67 8.10 -10.65
CA ASN A 66 -5.23 8.70 -9.42
C ASN A 66 -4.57 8.41 -8.06
N LYS A 67 -3.24 8.25 -7.98
CA LYS A 67 -2.51 7.96 -6.72
C LYS A 67 -3.07 6.73 -5.97
N ASP A 68 -3.78 5.86 -6.69
CA ASP A 68 -4.21 4.57 -6.18
C ASP A 68 -3.11 3.56 -6.50
N ASP A 69 -2.90 2.63 -5.57
CA ASP A 69 -1.93 1.56 -5.68
C ASP A 69 -2.64 0.21 -5.47
N ILE A 70 -2.03 -0.84 -6.03
CA ILE A 70 -2.37 -2.22 -5.75
C ILE A 70 -1.47 -2.68 -4.60
N VAL A 71 -2.07 -3.26 -3.56
CA VAL A 71 -1.35 -3.84 -2.44
C VAL A 71 -1.03 -5.29 -2.79
N ALA A 72 0.24 -5.57 -3.09
CA ALA A 72 0.71 -6.89 -3.47
C ALA A 72 1.52 -7.55 -2.35
N VAL A 73 1.49 -8.88 -2.29
CA VAL A 73 2.17 -9.72 -1.30
C VAL A 73 3.20 -10.60 -1.99
N PRO A 74 4.44 -10.11 -2.21
CA PRO A 74 5.47 -10.82 -2.97
C PRO A 74 5.85 -12.17 -2.34
N THR A 75 5.79 -12.28 -1.00
CA THR A 75 6.11 -13.53 -0.26
C THR A 75 5.13 -14.67 -0.54
N LYS A 76 4.01 -14.40 -1.22
CA LYS A 76 2.95 -15.37 -1.53
C LYS A 76 2.71 -15.49 -3.02
N GLY A 77 3.76 -15.41 -3.82
CA GLY A 77 3.66 -15.50 -5.28
C GLY A 77 2.99 -14.29 -5.93
N GLY A 78 2.98 -13.14 -5.23
CA GLY A 78 2.43 -11.89 -5.76
C GLY A 78 0.90 -11.82 -5.75
N VAL A 79 0.23 -12.56 -4.86
CA VAL A 79 -1.20 -12.32 -4.60
C VAL A 79 -1.44 -10.88 -4.17
N ILE A 80 -2.62 -10.36 -4.45
CA ILE A 80 -2.98 -8.97 -4.19
C ILE A 80 -4.24 -8.90 -3.34
N TRP A 81 -4.50 -7.71 -2.81
CA TRP A 81 -5.76 -7.42 -2.13
C TRP A 81 -6.91 -7.26 -3.13
N GLU A 82 -8.02 -7.92 -2.81
CA GLU A 82 -9.32 -7.74 -3.45
C GLU A 82 -10.35 -7.39 -2.39
N LEU A 83 -11.01 -6.27 -2.58
CA LEU A 83 -12.19 -5.91 -1.83
C LEU A 83 -13.45 -6.26 -2.63
N ASP A 84 -14.25 -7.18 -2.10
CA ASP A 84 -15.60 -7.44 -2.61
C ASP A 84 -16.49 -6.22 -2.30
N GLU A 85 -16.87 -5.47 -3.33
CA GLU A 85 -17.70 -4.26 -3.17
C GLU A 85 -19.13 -4.56 -2.67
N ALA A 86 -19.65 -5.77 -2.91
CA ALA A 86 -21.00 -6.14 -2.47
C ALA A 86 -21.02 -6.54 -0.99
N LEU A 87 -20.00 -7.27 -0.55
CA LEU A 87 -19.88 -7.74 0.84
C LEU A 87 -19.05 -6.79 1.73
N GLY A 88 -18.32 -5.87 1.12
CA GLY A 88 -17.35 -5.01 1.77
C GLY A 88 -16.21 -5.77 2.42
N ARG A 89 -15.89 -7.01 2.00
CA ARG A 89 -14.90 -7.87 2.64
C ARG A 89 -13.59 -7.87 1.86
N LEU A 90 -12.48 -7.70 2.57
CA LEU A 90 -11.14 -7.75 2.00
C LEU A 90 -10.60 -9.19 2.01
N SER A 91 -9.93 -9.59 0.93
CA SER A 91 -9.37 -10.93 0.75
C SER A 91 -8.14 -10.90 -0.15
N TYR A 92 -7.46 -12.05 -0.28
CA TYR A 92 -6.41 -12.24 -1.27
C TYR A 92 -6.98 -12.80 -2.57
N THR A 93 -6.40 -12.37 -3.70
CA THR A 93 -6.64 -12.95 -5.02
C THR A 93 -5.36 -13.04 -5.83
N ASP A 94 -5.28 -14.01 -6.73
CA ASP A 94 -4.25 -14.13 -7.76
C ASP A 94 -4.66 -13.42 -9.08
N LEU A 95 -5.92 -13.01 -9.22
CA LEU A 95 -6.44 -12.37 -10.41
C LEU A 95 -6.26 -10.85 -10.36
N LYS A 96 -5.21 -10.34 -11.00
CA LYS A 96 -5.00 -8.90 -11.18
C LYS A 96 -5.82 -8.34 -12.34
N HIS A 97 -6.87 -7.58 -12.04
CA HIS A 97 -7.73 -6.93 -13.05
C HIS A 97 -7.78 -5.40 -12.92
N GLY A 98 -7.21 -4.82 -11.86
CA GLY A 98 -7.10 -3.36 -11.67
C GLY A 98 -8.44 -2.65 -11.49
N GLY A 99 -9.49 -3.39 -11.10
CA GLY A 99 -10.82 -2.85 -10.80
C GLY A 99 -10.82 -2.03 -9.50
N LEU A 100 -11.95 -1.41 -9.16
CA LEU A 100 -12.06 -0.57 -7.96
C LEU A 100 -11.75 -1.33 -6.66
N GLY A 101 -12.08 -2.62 -6.58
CA GLY A 101 -11.76 -3.48 -5.43
C GLY A 101 -10.26 -3.72 -5.22
N GLN A 102 -9.42 -3.43 -6.22
CA GLN A 102 -7.96 -3.61 -6.17
C GLN A 102 -7.20 -2.30 -5.99
N ARG A 103 -7.92 -1.18 -5.88
CA ARG A 103 -7.33 0.17 -5.82
C ARG A 103 -7.40 0.70 -4.41
N PHE A 104 -6.23 0.91 -3.83
CA PHE A 104 -6.10 1.36 -2.46
C PHE A 104 -5.26 2.63 -2.37
N LYS A 105 -5.48 3.39 -1.32
CA LYS A 105 -4.72 4.61 -1.01
C LYS A 105 -4.22 4.52 0.41
N ILE A 106 -2.92 4.52 0.61
CA ILE A 106 -2.33 4.60 1.95
C ILE A 106 -2.18 6.07 2.31
N VAL A 107 -2.95 6.53 3.30
CA VAL A 107 -2.99 7.93 3.69
C VAL A 107 -2.44 8.10 5.08
N LYS A 108 -1.32 8.83 5.18
CA LYS A 108 -0.69 9.20 6.45
C LYS A 108 -1.64 10.02 7.32
N ARG A 109 -1.55 9.79 8.63
CA ARG A 109 -2.25 10.46 9.71
C ARG A 109 -1.22 10.92 10.76
N PRO A 110 -1.64 11.74 11.75
CA PRO A 110 -0.76 12.12 12.85
C PRO A 110 -0.12 10.91 13.56
N PHE A 111 1.00 11.16 14.24
CA PHE A 111 1.71 10.15 15.04
C PHE A 111 2.21 8.91 14.28
N GLY A 112 2.47 9.05 12.97
CA GLY A 112 2.99 7.95 12.15
C GLY A 112 1.97 6.84 11.90
N LEU A 113 0.68 7.13 12.08
CA LEU A 113 -0.39 6.21 11.73
C LEU A 113 -0.82 6.39 10.28
N TYR A 114 -1.47 5.38 9.74
CA TYR A 114 -1.93 5.34 8.37
C TYR A 114 -3.34 4.75 8.31
N LYS A 115 -4.14 5.26 7.39
CA LYS A 115 -5.39 4.62 6.97
C LYS A 115 -5.22 4.06 5.57
N ILE A 116 -5.80 2.90 5.33
CA ILE A 116 -5.83 2.29 4.00
C ILE A 116 -7.23 2.48 3.47
N MET A 117 -7.34 3.30 2.43
CA MET A 117 -8.61 3.68 1.84
C MET A 117 -8.87 2.88 0.57
N ASN A 118 -10.14 2.59 0.31
CA ASN A 118 -10.63 2.07 -0.96
C ASN A 118 -11.78 2.99 -1.42
N GLY A 119 -11.58 3.66 -2.56
CA GLY A 119 -12.47 4.73 -3.03
C GLY A 119 -12.33 6.04 -2.24
N GLY A 120 -13.35 6.91 -2.32
CA GLY A 120 -13.30 8.27 -1.76
C GLY A 120 -13.52 8.38 -0.24
N SER A 121 -14.28 7.46 0.35
CA SER A 121 -14.67 7.52 1.77
C SER A 121 -14.61 6.18 2.49
N GLY A 122 -14.21 5.10 1.81
CA GLY A 122 -14.10 3.77 2.39
C GLY A 122 -12.73 3.54 3.01
N CYS A 123 -12.70 2.99 4.22
CA CYS A 123 -11.49 2.60 4.94
C CYS A 123 -11.52 1.10 5.26
N VAL A 124 -10.37 0.44 5.08
CA VAL A 124 -10.13 -0.91 5.59
C VAL A 124 -10.18 -0.86 7.11
N THR A 125 -11.07 -1.65 7.68
CA THR A 125 -11.43 -1.63 9.09
C THR A 125 -11.41 -3.05 9.62
N LEU A 126 -10.72 -3.28 10.73
CA LEU A 126 -10.78 -4.56 11.43
C LEU A 126 -12.16 -4.78 12.06
N ASP A 127 -12.76 -5.94 11.83
CA ASP A 127 -13.95 -6.40 12.55
C ASP A 127 -13.51 -7.40 13.64
N PHE A 128 -13.67 -7.02 14.91
CA PHE A 128 -13.30 -7.89 16.04
C PHE A 128 -14.21 -9.10 16.22
N ARG A 129 -15.43 -9.09 15.66
CA ARG A 129 -16.35 -10.22 15.81
C ARG A 129 -15.98 -11.35 14.87
N THR A 130 -15.63 -10.98 13.65
CA THR A 130 -15.29 -11.93 12.59
C THR A 130 -13.80 -12.08 12.40
N GLU A 131 -12.95 -11.24 13.02
CA GLU A 131 -11.50 -11.23 12.82
C GLU A 131 -11.14 -11.16 11.34
N ASP A 132 -11.87 -10.34 10.58
CA ASP A 132 -11.62 -10.04 9.17
C ASP A 132 -11.54 -8.53 8.94
N PHE A 133 -11.22 -8.16 7.71
CA PHE A 133 -11.13 -6.76 7.31
C PHE A 133 -12.28 -6.39 6.39
N ARG A 134 -12.92 -5.25 6.69
CA ARG A 134 -14.08 -4.75 5.97
C ARG A 134 -13.90 -3.31 5.53
N LYS A 135 -14.55 -2.94 4.43
CA LYS A 135 -14.73 -1.54 4.04
C LYS A 135 -15.85 -0.95 4.88
N THR A 136 -15.53 0.07 5.65
CA THR A 136 -16.51 0.92 6.33
C THR A 136 -16.24 2.38 6.02
N THR A 137 -17.15 3.28 6.36
CA THR A 137 -16.90 4.71 6.22
C THR A 137 -15.72 5.12 7.09
N CYS A 138 -14.78 5.88 6.51
CA CYS A 138 -13.65 6.40 7.26
C CYS A 138 -14.11 7.27 8.45
N ASN A 139 -13.62 6.94 9.64
CA ASN A 139 -13.88 7.63 10.90
C ASN A 139 -12.56 7.82 11.65
N ASP A 140 -12.11 9.07 11.83
CA ASP A 140 -10.82 9.38 12.46
C ASP A 140 -10.77 9.10 13.97
N ASP A 141 -11.92 8.78 14.59
CA ASP A 141 -11.99 8.31 15.98
C ASP A 141 -11.96 6.77 16.10
N ASP A 142 -12.04 6.03 14.99
CA ASP A 142 -12.05 4.56 15.02
C ASP A 142 -10.64 3.96 14.85
N LEU A 143 -10.02 3.56 15.97
CA LEU A 143 -8.70 2.93 16.01
C LEU A 143 -8.58 1.67 15.15
N LYS A 144 -9.68 0.97 14.85
CA LYS A 144 -9.68 -0.24 13.99
C LYS A 144 -9.37 0.06 12.53
N GLN A 145 -9.33 1.33 12.16
CA GLN A 145 -8.99 1.81 10.81
C GLN A 145 -7.53 2.27 10.68
N PHE A 146 -6.77 2.26 11.78
CA PHE A 146 -5.42 2.77 11.80
C PHE A 146 -4.39 1.65 11.86
N PHE A 147 -3.31 1.86 11.11
CA PHE A 147 -2.19 0.94 10.99
C PHE A 147 -0.88 1.70 11.12
N ARG A 148 0.16 1.00 11.56
CA ARG A 148 1.55 1.45 11.40
C ARG A 148 2.19 0.66 10.28
N LEU A 149 2.91 1.36 9.42
CA LEU A 149 3.76 0.73 8.42
C LEU A 149 5.12 0.48 9.05
N ILE A 150 5.50 -0.78 9.15
CA ILE A 150 6.82 -1.19 9.62
C ILE A 150 7.66 -1.51 8.39
N GLU A 151 8.57 -0.61 8.05
CA GLU A 151 9.47 -0.77 6.91
C GLU A 151 10.34 -2.03 7.09
N MET A 152 10.41 -2.84 6.03
CA MET A 152 11.30 -3.98 5.99
C MET A 152 12.62 -3.59 5.33
N PRO A 153 13.78 -4.05 5.84
CA PRO A 153 15.05 -3.78 5.19
C PRO A 153 15.00 -4.34 3.76
N THR A 154 15.31 -3.49 2.77
CA THR A 154 15.55 -3.93 1.39
C THR A 154 16.79 -4.81 1.38
N ARG A 155 16.61 -6.12 1.57
CA ARG A 155 17.62 -7.08 1.16
C ARG A 155 17.53 -7.12 -0.35
N GLY A 156 18.55 -6.59 -1.03
CA GLY A 156 18.66 -6.69 -2.48
C GLY A 156 18.45 -8.15 -2.88
N PHE A 157 17.41 -8.39 -3.68
CA PHE A 157 17.22 -9.65 -4.37
C PHE A 157 18.21 -9.75 -5.53
#